data_AF-A0A1G1BU13-F1
#
_entry.id   AF-A0A1G1BU13-F1
#
_cell.length_a   1.000
_cell.length_b   1.000
_cell.length_c   1.000
_cell.angle_alpha   90.00
_cell.angle_beta   90.00
_cell.angle_gamma   90.00
#
_symmetry.space_group_name_H-M   'P 1'
#
loop_
_entity.id
_entity.type
_entity.pdbx_description
1 polymer ?
#
loop_
_entity_poly.entity_id
_entity_poly.type
_entity_poly.pdbx_seq_one_letter_code
_entity_poly.pdbx_strand_id
1 'polypeptide(L)'
;MVERTSYRDRESGFEVIQLTNYRGHSHHFYFTNPGWYAGGHKLLFGSDRNNRTNLFGVDLATGEIEPFTELASMPLPREVELQKACLNPVRDEVYLWHDVRLLAVDLATRRERLLYEAKPGWCISMTNGSADGRHVYFGLWEDMSSRFTVDLMRGYVGFRETWAARPLSQIVQVATDGSGSKVVFEEKYWIGHVNTSFTQPHLLTFCHEGPWDCVDHRIWGLDADSGRTWKIRPTVKGEVVGHEYWYADGIHIGYHGHTVQHQAVLGRIRFDDTDRTEAVFPGHTGHIHSNDETLIVGDGGGVIRVWKWDGRQYLPPRVLCRHDSAMKIQQTHPHPRLSPDGSYVVFSSDRSGYGNVYMVRVPEFESLPPTKD
;
A
#
# COMPACT_ATOMS: atom_id res chain seq x y z
N MET A 1 4.09 22.04 -14.95
CA MET A 1 4.53 22.77 -13.73
C MET A 1 5.64 21.95 -13.08
N VAL A 2 6.66 22.58 -12.49
CA VAL A 2 7.76 21.85 -11.81
C VAL A 2 7.84 22.32 -10.36
N GLU A 3 7.77 21.40 -9.41
CA GLU A 3 7.86 21.66 -7.96
C GLU A 3 9.11 21.04 -7.31
N ARG A 4 9.92 20.35 -8.13
CA ARG A 4 11.05 19.54 -7.69
C ARG A 4 12.13 20.36 -7.01
N THR A 5 12.53 19.96 -5.80
CA THR A 5 13.69 20.49 -5.06
C THR A 5 14.50 19.35 -4.47
N SER A 6 15.72 19.61 -4.00
CA SER A 6 16.52 18.62 -3.27
C SER A 6 17.20 19.23 -2.05
N TYR A 7 17.53 18.37 -1.09
CA TYR A 7 18.29 18.71 0.11
C TYR A 7 19.14 17.51 0.55
N ARG A 8 20.16 17.75 1.37
CA ARG A 8 20.92 16.67 2.01
C ARG A 8 20.27 16.29 3.32
N ASP A 9 20.01 15.00 3.49
CA ASP A 9 19.52 14.48 4.76
C ASP A 9 20.58 14.71 5.86
N ARG A 10 20.13 15.22 7.01
CA ARG A 10 21.04 15.61 8.10
C ARG A 10 21.62 14.42 8.87
N GLU A 11 21.05 13.22 8.72
CA GLU A 11 21.48 12.02 9.44
C GLU A 11 22.33 11.12 8.56
N SER A 12 21.93 10.92 7.31
CA SER A 12 22.65 10.07 6.35
C SER A 12 23.56 10.82 5.39
N GLY A 13 23.35 12.11 5.17
CA GLY A 13 24.11 12.92 4.22
C GLY A 13 23.73 12.71 2.75
N PHE A 14 22.87 11.73 2.44
CA PHE A 14 22.37 11.47 1.09
C PHE A 14 21.43 12.56 0.61
N GLU A 15 21.39 12.77 -0.71
CA GLU A 15 20.44 13.69 -1.32
C GLU A 15 19.04 13.09 -1.32
N VAL A 16 18.07 13.85 -0.81
CA VAL A 16 16.65 13.56 -0.89
C VAL A 16 16.01 14.57 -1.84
N ILE A 17 15.22 14.07 -2.79
CA ILE A 17 14.48 14.86 -3.77
C ILE A 17 13.04 14.97 -3.29
N GLN A 18 12.54 16.19 -3.17
CA GLN A 18 11.12 16.47 -2.95
C GLN A 18 10.46 16.67 -4.32
N LEU A 19 9.51 15.81 -4.68
CA LEU A 19 8.86 15.79 -6.00
C LEU A 19 7.64 16.73 -6.09
N THR A 20 6.98 16.97 -4.96
CA THR A 20 5.82 17.87 -4.85
C THR A 20 6.08 18.92 -3.78
N ASN A 21 5.52 20.13 -3.92
CA ASN A 21 5.66 21.21 -2.95
C ASN A 21 4.48 22.20 -2.98
N TYR A 22 3.29 21.73 -3.35
CA TYR A 22 2.08 22.54 -3.31
C TYR A 22 1.61 22.77 -1.86
N ARG A 23 0.90 23.88 -1.60
CA ARG A 23 0.29 24.17 -0.28
C ARG A 23 -1.02 23.40 -0.07
N GLY A 24 -0.94 22.07 -0.19
CA GLY A 24 -2.00 21.09 -0.02
C GLY A 24 -1.39 19.69 0.03
N HIS A 25 -2.10 18.70 0.55
CA HIS A 25 -1.51 17.37 0.71
C HIS A 25 -1.34 16.69 -0.65
N SER A 26 -0.14 16.16 -0.87
CA SER A 26 0.20 15.26 -1.96
C SER A 26 0.79 13.97 -1.38
N HIS A 27 0.40 12.83 -1.94
CA HIS A 27 0.84 11.54 -1.45
C HIS A 27 0.93 10.52 -2.59
N HIS A 28 1.87 9.58 -2.48
CA HIS A 28 1.91 8.44 -3.37
C HIS A 28 0.83 7.41 -2.97
N PHE A 29 0.69 6.33 -3.73
CA PHE A 29 -0.29 5.28 -3.43
C PHE A 29 0.10 4.48 -2.17
N TYR A 30 -0.75 3.56 -1.74
CA TYR A 30 -0.38 2.65 -0.66
C TYR A 30 0.83 1.79 -1.08
N PHE A 31 1.70 1.40 -0.14
CA PHE A 31 2.98 0.72 -0.47
C PHE A 31 2.82 -0.63 -1.18
N THR A 32 1.64 -1.26 -1.14
CA THR A 32 1.34 -2.47 -1.93
C THR A 32 0.96 -2.19 -3.38
N ASN A 33 0.46 -0.98 -3.71
CA ASN A 33 -0.08 -0.62 -5.04
C ASN A 33 0.86 0.27 -5.89
N PRO A 34 1.54 -0.26 -6.92
CA PRO A 34 2.59 0.50 -7.60
C PRO A 34 1.97 1.68 -8.37
N GLY A 35 2.60 2.84 -8.29
CA GLY A 35 2.19 4.05 -9.00
C GLY A 35 3.05 4.40 -10.21
N TRP A 36 4.03 3.56 -10.56
CA TRP A 36 4.95 3.82 -11.67
C TRP A 36 4.32 3.49 -13.02
N TYR A 37 4.39 4.43 -13.96
CA TYR A 37 3.87 4.29 -15.32
C TYR A 37 4.90 4.77 -16.34
N ALA A 38 4.59 4.63 -17.64
CA ALA A 38 5.50 5.00 -18.73
C ALA A 38 6.90 4.34 -18.57
N GLY A 39 6.92 3.03 -18.31
CA GLY A 39 8.15 2.26 -18.12
C GLY A 39 8.92 2.57 -16.82
N GLY A 40 8.29 3.21 -15.84
CA GLY A 40 8.91 3.56 -14.55
C GLY A 40 9.58 4.93 -14.51
N HIS A 41 9.50 5.70 -15.60
CA HIS A 41 10.04 7.06 -15.66
C HIS A 41 9.15 8.10 -14.95
N LYS A 42 7.87 7.76 -14.75
CA LYS A 42 6.89 8.65 -14.12
C LYS A 42 6.17 7.96 -12.96
N LEU A 43 5.69 8.75 -12.01
CA LEU A 43 5.00 8.28 -10.80
C LEU A 43 3.67 8.99 -10.63
N LEU A 44 2.60 8.23 -10.41
CA LEU A 44 1.28 8.72 -10.05
C LEU A 44 1.21 9.10 -8.56
N PHE A 45 0.46 10.15 -8.27
CA PHE A 45 0.21 10.62 -6.90
C PHE A 45 -1.15 11.31 -6.79
N GLY A 46 -1.75 11.23 -5.60
CA GLY A 46 -2.93 12.02 -5.25
C GLY A 46 -2.52 13.40 -4.74
N SER A 47 -3.26 14.45 -5.07
CA SER A 47 -2.99 15.81 -4.58
C SER A 47 -4.25 16.64 -4.39
N ASP A 48 -4.30 17.41 -3.31
CA ASP A 48 -5.36 18.39 -3.00
C ASP A 48 -5.17 19.73 -3.73
N ARG A 49 -4.34 19.75 -4.78
CA ARG A 49 -4.05 20.95 -5.55
C ARG A 49 -5.34 21.57 -6.09
N ASN A 50 -5.43 22.89 -6.01
CA ASN A 50 -6.61 23.67 -6.42
C ASN A 50 -7.87 23.36 -5.59
N ASN A 51 -7.70 23.06 -4.29
CA ASN A 51 -8.78 22.77 -3.33
C ASN A 51 -9.64 21.56 -3.72
N ARG A 52 -9.06 20.60 -4.44
CA ARG A 52 -9.70 19.35 -4.82
C ARG A 52 -8.68 18.23 -4.87
N THR A 53 -9.05 17.07 -4.38
CA THR A 53 -8.24 15.86 -4.47
C THR A 53 -8.37 15.26 -5.88
N ASN A 54 -7.26 15.22 -6.60
CA ASN A 54 -7.18 14.68 -7.97
C ASN A 54 -5.93 13.84 -8.16
N LEU A 55 -5.96 13.02 -9.21
CA LEU A 55 -4.82 12.24 -9.63
C LEU A 55 -3.91 13.08 -10.54
N PHE A 56 -2.62 13.02 -10.27
CA PHE A 56 -1.55 13.64 -11.05
C PHE A 56 -0.45 12.63 -11.31
N GLY A 57 0.42 12.92 -12.27
CA GLY A 57 1.69 12.25 -12.48
C GLY A 57 2.84 13.22 -12.41
N VAL A 58 4.02 12.72 -12.02
CA VAL A 58 5.27 13.47 -12.05
C VAL A 58 6.33 12.69 -12.83
N ASP A 59 7.02 13.37 -13.73
CA ASP A 59 8.24 12.86 -14.36
C ASP A 59 9.40 12.89 -13.37
N LEU A 60 10.01 11.73 -13.10
CA LEU A 60 11.02 11.59 -12.05
C LEU A 60 12.35 12.28 -12.40
N ALA A 61 12.63 12.49 -13.68
CA ALA A 61 13.86 13.14 -14.14
C ALA A 61 13.70 14.66 -14.17
N THR A 62 12.60 15.16 -14.74
CA THR A 62 12.38 16.60 -14.96
C THR A 62 11.64 17.27 -13.82
N GLY A 63 10.84 16.52 -13.06
CA GLY A 63 9.90 17.05 -12.06
C GLY A 63 8.64 17.67 -12.68
N GLU A 64 8.39 17.48 -13.98
CA GLU A 64 7.19 17.97 -14.63
C GLU A 64 5.94 17.23 -14.15
N ILE A 65 4.93 17.99 -13.71
CA ILE A 65 3.67 17.47 -13.19
C ILE A 65 2.54 17.65 -14.20
N GLU A 66 1.77 16.59 -14.43
CA GLU A 66 0.60 16.53 -15.30
C GLU A 66 -0.68 16.08 -14.55
N PRO A 67 -1.85 16.68 -14.83
CA PRO A 67 -3.13 16.25 -14.25
C PRO A 67 -3.77 15.10 -15.06
N PHE A 68 -4.46 14.18 -14.37
CA PHE A 68 -5.21 13.09 -14.99
C PHE A 68 -6.72 13.15 -14.74
N THR A 69 -7.18 13.76 -13.65
CA THR A 69 -8.61 13.82 -13.30
C THR A 69 -9.05 15.23 -12.90
N GLU A 70 -10.36 15.47 -13.02
CA GLU A 70 -11.06 16.65 -12.49
C GLU A 70 -12.28 16.23 -11.67
N LEU A 71 -12.04 15.46 -10.61
CA LEU A 71 -13.08 14.90 -9.75
C LEU A 71 -13.90 16.01 -9.06
N ALA A 72 -15.20 15.75 -8.94
CA ALA A 72 -16.09 16.62 -8.19
C ALA A 72 -15.82 16.50 -6.68
N SER A 73 -15.89 17.63 -5.98
CA SER A 73 -15.82 17.65 -4.51
C SER A 73 -16.96 16.84 -3.91
N MET A 74 -16.67 16.11 -2.83
CA MET A 74 -17.67 15.35 -2.09
C MET A 74 -17.99 16.05 -0.76
N PRO A 75 -19.25 15.99 -0.29
CA PRO A 75 -19.58 16.48 1.04
C PRO A 75 -18.97 15.57 2.11
N LEU A 76 -18.42 16.17 3.16
CA LEU A 76 -18.00 15.45 4.36
C LEU A 76 -19.16 14.58 4.89
N PRO A 77 -18.85 13.42 5.48
CA PRO A 77 -17.51 12.88 5.77
C PRO A 77 -16.86 12.13 4.60
N ARG A 78 -17.46 12.12 3.40
CA ARG A 78 -16.91 11.41 2.24
C ARG A 78 -15.75 12.18 1.62
N GLU A 79 -14.66 11.49 1.36
CA GLU A 79 -13.41 12.05 0.83
C GLU A 79 -12.86 11.16 -0.27
N VAL A 80 -12.10 11.73 -1.21
CA VAL A 80 -11.46 10.95 -2.28
C VAL A 80 -10.18 10.32 -1.71
N GLU A 81 -10.12 8.99 -1.72
CA GLU A 81 -9.00 8.24 -1.13
C GLU A 81 -8.11 7.61 -2.21
N LEU A 82 -7.24 8.43 -2.80
CA LEU A 82 -6.36 7.97 -3.90
C LEU A 82 -5.25 7.01 -3.46
N GLN A 83 -5.06 6.76 -2.17
CA GLN A 83 -4.11 5.73 -1.70
C GLN A 83 -4.54 4.32 -2.11
N LYS A 84 -5.85 4.10 -2.26
CA LYS A 84 -6.44 2.82 -2.66
C LYS A 84 -6.37 2.57 -4.17
N ALA A 85 -5.95 3.57 -4.96
CA ALA A 85 -5.85 3.44 -6.41
C ALA A 85 -4.77 2.43 -6.82
N CYS A 86 -4.91 1.83 -7.99
CA CYS A 86 -3.91 0.92 -8.56
C CYS A 86 -3.78 1.09 -10.07
N LEU A 87 -2.62 0.67 -10.60
CA LEU A 87 -2.37 0.62 -12.04
C LEU A 87 -2.78 -0.71 -12.64
N ASN A 88 -3.15 -0.69 -13.91
CA ASN A 88 -3.10 -1.87 -14.75
C ASN A 88 -1.62 -2.24 -15.02
N PRO A 89 -1.19 -3.48 -14.78
CA PRO A 89 0.21 -3.86 -14.95
C PRO A 89 0.64 -4.04 -16.41
N VAL A 90 -0.29 -4.04 -17.37
CA VAL A 90 -0.03 -4.33 -18.80
C VAL A 90 -0.23 -3.11 -19.71
N ARG A 91 -0.94 -2.08 -19.25
CA ARG A 91 -1.18 -0.85 -20.02
C ARG A 91 -1.26 0.38 -19.11
N ASP A 92 -1.04 1.56 -19.66
CA ASP A 92 -1.10 2.84 -18.95
C ASP A 92 -2.56 3.25 -18.65
N GLU A 93 -3.20 2.52 -17.72
CA GLU A 93 -4.55 2.75 -17.21
C GLU A 93 -4.54 2.63 -15.68
N VAL A 94 -5.23 3.53 -14.99
CA VAL A 94 -5.33 3.56 -13.52
C VAL A 94 -6.77 3.36 -13.08
N TYR A 95 -6.95 2.66 -11.96
CA TYR A 95 -8.23 2.41 -11.32
C TYR A 95 -8.32 3.17 -10.01
N LEU A 96 -9.36 3.97 -9.83
CA LEU A 96 -9.57 4.79 -8.64
C LEU A 96 -11.04 4.88 -8.27
N TRP A 97 -11.31 5.19 -7.00
CA TRP A 97 -12.65 5.39 -6.50
C TRP A 97 -12.99 6.88 -6.43
N HIS A 98 -14.17 7.22 -6.92
CA HIS A 98 -14.84 8.49 -6.66
C HIS A 98 -16.20 8.19 -6.04
N ASP A 99 -16.38 8.55 -4.77
CA ASP A 99 -17.51 8.08 -3.96
C ASP A 99 -17.57 6.54 -3.95
N VAL A 100 -18.67 5.96 -4.41
CA VAL A 100 -18.90 4.52 -4.53
C VAL A 100 -18.66 4.02 -5.96
N ARG A 101 -18.01 4.81 -6.82
CA ARG A 101 -17.77 4.48 -8.23
C ARG A 101 -16.31 4.15 -8.48
N LEU A 102 -16.06 2.94 -8.98
CA LEU A 102 -14.76 2.54 -9.50
C LEU A 102 -14.63 3.01 -10.95
N LEU A 103 -13.69 3.91 -11.18
CA LEU A 103 -13.37 4.48 -12.47
C LEU A 103 -12.07 3.87 -13.00
N ALA A 104 -12.02 3.63 -14.30
CA ALA A 104 -10.79 3.45 -15.05
C ALA A 104 -10.44 4.75 -15.78
N VAL A 105 -9.19 5.19 -15.68
CA VAL A 105 -8.69 6.38 -16.36
C VAL A 105 -7.53 5.98 -17.26
N ASP A 106 -7.70 6.20 -18.56
CA ASP A 106 -6.65 6.01 -19.56
C ASP A 106 -5.64 7.16 -19.46
N LEU A 107 -4.36 6.86 -19.20
CA LEU A 107 -3.37 7.90 -18.90
C LEU A 107 -2.94 8.68 -20.17
N ALA A 108 -3.13 8.12 -21.36
CA ALA A 108 -2.79 8.81 -22.61
C ALA A 108 -3.87 9.82 -23.03
N THR A 109 -5.13 9.42 -22.89
CA THR A 109 -6.31 10.17 -23.37
C THR A 109 -7.05 10.92 -22.28
N ARG A 110 -6.79 10.59 -21.00
CA ARG A 110 -7.48 11.10 -19.81
C ARG A 110 -8.97 10.79 -19.78
N ARG A 111 -9.41 9.80 -20.55
CA ARG A 111 -10.81 9.38 -20.59
C ARG A 111 -11.12 8.52 -19.39
N GLU A 112 -12.20 8.87 -18.70
CA GLU A 112 -12.74 8.14 -17.57
C GLU A 112 -13.83 7.16 -18.05
N ARG A 113 -13.82 5.93 -17.52
CA ARG A 113 -14.86 4.91 -17.73
C ARG A 113 -15.31 4.35 -16.40
N LEU A 114 -16.62 4.29 -16.19
CA LEU A 114 -17.19 3.60 -15.03
C LEU A 114 -17.05 2.09 -15.22
N LEU A 115 -16.41 1.40 -14.27
CA LEU A 115 -16.33 -0.06 -14.24
C LEU A 115 -17.33 -0.69 -13.28
N TYR A 116 -17.57 -0.05 -12.13
CA TYR A 116 -18.43 -0.60 -11.08
C TYR A 116 -18.97 0.51 -10.17
N GLU A 117 -20.18 0.32 -9.64
CA GLU A 117 -20.79 1.21 -8.64
C GLU A 117 -21.24 0.36 -7.45
N ALA A 118 -20.63 0.58 -6.28
CA ALA A 118 -20.98 -0.12 -5.05
C ALA A 118 -22.35 0.38 -4.55
N LYS A 119 -23.13 -0.52 -3.94
CA LYS A 119 -24.38 -0.13 -3.31
C LYS A 119 -24.10 0.71 -2.06
N PRO A 120 -25.02 1.61 -1.66
CA PRO A 120 -24.92 2.29 -0.37
C PRO A 120 -24.82 1.29 0.78
N GLY A 121 -24.12 1.69 1.85
CA GLY A 121 -23.90 0.85 3.03
C GLY A 121 -22.70 -0.09 2.95
N TRP A 122 -21.83 0.08 1.95
CA TRP A 122 -20.56 -0.61 1.82
C TRP A 122 -19.39 0.37 1.92
N CYS A 123 -18.38 0.01 2.70
CA CYS A 123 -17.08 0.64 2.70
C CYS A 123 -16.13 -0.11 1.74
N ILE A 124 -15.14 0.61 1.20
CA ILE A 124 -14.23 0.13 0.16
C ILE A 124 -12.83 -0.11 0.73
N SER A 125 -12.26 -1.28 0.43
CA SER A 125 -10.90 -1.66 0.81
C SER A 125 -9.89 -1.37 -0.31
N MET A 126 -8.66 -1.86 -0.14
CA MET A 126 -7.62 -1.77 -1.17
C MET A 126 -8.09 -2.35 -2.51
N THR A 127 -7.71 -1.67 -3.60
CA THR A 127 -8.04 -2.06 -4.98
C THR A 127 -6.78 -2.50 -5.69
N ASN A 128 -6.82 -3.59 -6.45
CA ASN A 128 -5.65 -4.19 -7.08
C ASN A 128 -5.99 -4.80 -8.45
N GLY A 129 -5.12 -4.62 -9.44
CA GLY A 129 -5.29 -5.16 -10.80
C GLY A 129 -4.66 -6.55 -10.93
N SER A 130 -5.31 -7.47 -11.65
CA SER A 130 -4.72 -8.77 -11.97
C SER A 130 -3.42 -8.63 -12.78
N ALA A 131 -2.50 -9.58 -12.63
CA ALA A 131 -1.22 -9.60 -13.36
C ALA A 131 -1.35 -9.50 -14.89
N ASP A 132 -2.44 -10.01 -15.47
CA ASP A 132 -2.74 -9.94 -16.91
C ASP A 132 -3.51 -8.66 -17.31
N GLY A 133 -3.82 -7.79 -16.35
CA GLY A 133 -4.53 -6.52 -16.55
C GLY A 133 -5.98 -6.68 -17.00
N ARG A 134 -6.58 -7.87 -16.87
CA ARG A 134 -7.96 -8.13 -17.32
C ARG A 134 -9.00 -7.83 -16.25
N HIS A 135 -8.63 -7.91 -14.97
CA HIS A 135 -9.55 -7.73 -13.86
C HIS A 135 -9.03 -6.73 -12.83
N VAL A 136 -9.96 -6.13 -12.10
CA VAL A 136 -9.71 -5.37 -10.86
C VAL A 136 -10.38 -6.10 -9.71
N TYR A 137 -9.67 -6.22 -8.59
CA TYR A 137 -10.17 -6.80 -7.35
C TYR A 137 -10.16 -5.77 -6.24
N PHE A 138 -11.14 -5.86 -5.35
CA PHE A 138 -11.21 -5.03 -4.14
C PHE A 138 -12.08 -5.70 -3.08
N GLY A 139 -11.84 -5.34 -1.83
CA GLY A 139 -12.70 -5.70 -0.71
C GLY A 139 -13.83 -4.69 -0.53
N LEU A 140 -15.01 -5.17 -0.15
CA LEU A 140 -16.12 -4.39 0.40
C LEU A 140 -16.44 -4.92 1.79
N TRP A 141 -16.82 -4.07 2.74
CA TRP A 141 -17.40 -4.50 4.01
C TRP A 141 -18.60 -3.63 4.39
N GLU A 142 -19.56 -4.19 5.12
CA GLU A 142 -20.72 -3.44 5.61
C GLU A 142 -20.29 -2.21 6.42
N ASP A 143 -20.89 -1.07 6.11
CA ASP A 143 -20.67 0.17 6.85
C ASP A 143 -21.31 0.10 8.25
N MET A 144 -20.46 0.17 9.27
CA MET A 144 -20.86 0.10 10.68
C MET A 144 -21.16 1.47 11.31
N SER A 145 -21.03 2.58 10.56
CA SER A 145 -21.16 3.95 11.06
C SER A 145 -22.53 4.28 11.67
N SER A 146 -23.57 3.53 11.28
CA SER A 146 -24.91 3.63 11.88
C SER A 146 -25.01 3.03 13.30
N ARG A 147 -24.03 2.20 13.70
CA ARG A 147 -24.01 1.51 15.01
C ARG A 147 -23.08 2.18 16.02
N PHE A 148 -21.97 2.74 15.57
CA PHE A 148 -20.99 3.45 16.38
C PHE A 148 -20.13 4.37 15.51
N THR A 149 -19.41 5.31 16.14
CA THR A 149 -18.52 6.24 15.43
C THR A 149 -17.37 5.48 14.77
N VAL A 150 -17.17 5.73 13.47
CA VAL A 150 -16.08 5.15 12.67
C VAL A 150 -15.31 6.28 11.99
N ASP A 151 -14.00 6.36 12.22
CA ASP A 151 -13.05 7.18 11.46
C ASP A 151 -11.70 6.45 11.41
N LEU A 152 -11.56 5.57 10.42
CA LEU A 152 -10.37 4.74 10.27
C LEU A 152 -9.18 5.53 9.68
N MET A 153 -9.44 6.68 9.06
CA MET A 153 -8.42 7.49 8.41
C MET A 153 -7.73 8.44 9.38
N ARG A 154 -8.42 8.83 10.47
CA ARG A 154 -7.93 9.76 11.49
C ARG A 154 -7.98 9.13 12.87
N GLY A 155 -6.95 8.34 13.18
CA GLY A 155 -6.76 7.78 14.52
C GLY A 155 -7.46 6.44 14.76
N TYR A 156 -7.93 5.76 13.71
CA TYR A 156 -8.49 4.40 13.80
C TYR A 156 -9.69 4.29 14.77
N VAL A 157 -10.55 5.30 14.79
CA VAL A 157 -11.76 5.31 15.63
C VAL A 157 -12.74 4.25 15.16
N GLY A 158 -13.26 3.44 16.08
CA GLY A 158 -14.20 2.35 15.77
C GLY A 158 -13.52 1.07 15.27
N PHE A 159 -12.18 0.99 15.27
CA PHE A 159 -11.43 -0.15 14.71
C PHE A 159 -11.72 -1.47 15.45
N ARG A 160 -11.68 -1.45 16.80
CA ARG A 160 -11.98 -2.64 17.61
C ARG A 160 -13.45 -3.02 17.53
N GLU A 161 -14.34 -2.03 17.51
CA GLU A 161 -15.79 -2.20 17.41
C GLU A 161 -16.19 -2.78 16.05
N THR A 162 -15.56 -2.35 14.96
CA THR A 162 -15.77 -2.89 13.61
C THR A 162 -15.35 -4.34 13.52
N TRP A 163 -14.15 -4.68 14.02
CA TRP A 163 -13.71 -6.07 14.12
C TRP A 163 -14.69 -6.93 14.94
N ALA A 164 -15.09 -6.45 16.12
CA ALA A 164 -16.01 -7.18 17.00
C ALA A 164 -17.40 -7.39 16.38
N ALA A 165 -17.86 -6.44 15.56
CA ALA A 165 -19.14 -6.52 14.87
C ALA A 165 -19.18 -7.57 13.76
N ARG A 166 -18.01 -8.00 13.24
CA ARG A 166 -17.87 -8.97 12.13
C ARG A 166 -18.78 -8.62 10.94
N PRO A 167 -18.58 -7.45 10.30
CA PRO A 167 -19.38 -7.03 9.16
C PRO A 167 -19.37 -8.10 8.07
N LEU A 168 -20.47 -8.21 7.31
CA LEU A 168 -20.41 -8.95 6.06
C LEU A 168 -19.38 -8.26 5.15
N SER A 169 -18.45 -9.04 4.62
CA SER A 169 -17.45 -8.56 3.68
C SER A 169 -17.42 -9.42 2.43
N GLN A 170 -17.04 -8.80 1.32
CA GLN A 170 -16.96 -9.40 0.00
C GLN A 170 -15.63 -9.06 -0.65
N ILE A 171 -15.09 -9.99 -1.43
CA ILE A 171 -14.05 -9.70 -2.43
C ILE A 171 -14.73 -9.74 -3.79
N VAL A 172 -14.65 -8.63 -4.52
CA VAL A 172 -15.31 -8.44 -5.81
C VAL A 172 -14.27 -8.44 -6.91
N GLN A 173 -14.55 -9.13 -8.01
CA GLN A 173 -13.80 -9.09 -9.26
C GLN A 173 -14.62 -8.30 -10.29
N VAL A 174 -13.99 -7.34 -10.97
CA VAL A 174 -14.58 -6.53 -12.05
C VAL A 174 -13.73 -6.66 -13.30
N ALA A 175 -14.34 -6.94 -14.45
CA ALA A 175 -13.63 -6.98 -15.72
C ALA A 175 -13.30 -5.56 -16.21
N THR A 176 -12.04 -5.34 -16.60
CA THR A 176 -11.54 -4.01 -17.02
C THR A 176 -12.12 -3.53 -18.36
N ASP A 177 -12.65 -4.44 -19.17
CA ASP A 177 -13.36 -4.17 -20.41
C ASP A 177 -14.83 -3.75 -20.20
N GLY A 178 -15.33 -3.80 -18.96
CA GLY A 178 -16.72 -3.48 -18.62
C GLY A 178 -17.71 -4.62 -18.85
N SER A 179 -17.24 -5.85 -19.14
CA SER A 179 -18.12 -7.01 -19.37
C SER A 179 -18.89 -7.49 -18.14
N GLY A 180 -18.51 -7.05 -16.94
CA GLY A 180 -19.30 -7.27 -15.72
C GLY A 180 -18.44 -7.46 -14.47
N SER A 181 -19.09 -7.88 -13.39
CA SER A 181 -18.46 -8.16 -12.11
C SER A 181 -19.08 -9.36 -11.41
N LYS A 182 -18.34 -9.97 -10.48
CA LYS A 182 -18.83 -11.04 -9.60
C LYS A 182 -18.18 -10.96 -8.22
N VAL A 183 -18.89 -11.42 -7.19
CA VAL A 183 -18.32 -11.68 -5.86
C VAL A 183 -17.59 -13.01 -5.93
N VAL A 184 -16.29 -13.02 -5.61
CA VAL A 184 -15.44 -14.23 -5.64
C VAL A 184 -15.24 -14.84 -4.26
N PHE A 185 -15.49 -14.07 -3.20
CA PHE A 185 -15.46 -14.54 -1.82
C PHE A 185 -16.37 -13.66 -0.95
N GLU A 186 -17.03 -14.26 0.05
CA GLU A 186 -17.90 -13.57 1.01
C GLU A 186 -17.80 -14.24 2.38
N GLU A 187 -17.71 -13.44 3.44
CA GLU A 187 -17.67 -13.93 4.82
C GLU A 187 -18.20 -12.89 5.81
N LYS A 188 -18.74 -13.36 6.95
CA LYS A 188 -18.99 -12.51 8.13
C LYS A 188 -17.73 -12.34 8.98
N TYR A 189 -16.79 -11.59 8.43
CA TYR A 189 -15.59 -11.10 9.08
C TYR A 189 -15.18 -9.80 8.39
N TRP A 190 -14.49 -8.91 9.09
CA TRP A 190 -13.94 -7.71 8.46
C TRP A 190 -12.76 -8.07 7.54
N ILE A 191 -12.97 -7.98 6.22
CA ILE A 191 -11.93 -8.27 5.22
C ILE A 191 -11.22 -6.99 4.79
N GLY A 192 -9.89 -7.02 4.77
CA GLY A 192 -9.03 -5.95 4.26
C GLY A 192 -7.87 -6.46 3.42
N HIS A 193 -6.97 -5.56 3.03
CA HIS A 193 -5.69 -5.87 2.34
C HIS A 193 -5.81 -6.86 1.18
N VAL A 194 -6.81 -6.67 0.31
CA VAL A 194 -6.92 -7.45 -0.94
C VAL A 194 -5.77 -7.07 -1.87
N ASN A 195 -4.78 -7.96 -1.99
CA ASN A 195 -3.57 -7.76 -2.79
C ASN A 195 -3.46 -8.88 -3.83
N THR A 196 -3.34 -8.53 -5.11
CA THR A 196 -3.17 -9.49 -6.21
C THR A 196 -1.70 -9.87 -6.38
N SER A 197 -1.44 -11.12 -6.78
CA SER A 197 -0.12 -11.51 -7.26
C SER A 197 0.27 -10.71 -8.51
N PHE A 198 1.56 -10.36 -8.61
CA PHE A 198 2.12 -9.69 -9.78
C PHE A 198 2.33 -10.61 -10.99
N THR A 199 2.28 -11.94 -10.83
CA THR A 199 2.53 -12.91 -11.92
C THR A 199 1.43 -13.95 -12.09
N GLN A 200 0.55 -14.12 -11.10
CA GLN A 200 -0.53 -15.12 -11.10
C GLN A 200 -1.90 -14.40 -11.13
N PRO A 201 -2.56 -14.26 -12.30
CA PRO A 201 -3.75 -13.42 -12.44
C PRO A 201 -4.96 -13.78 -11.56
N HIS A 202 -5.02 -15.04 -11.11
CA HIS A 202 -6.12 -15.61 -10.33
C HIS A 202 -5.82 -15.66 -8.83
N LEU A 203 -4.59 -15.37 -8.39
CA LEU A 203 -4.19 -15.49 -6.99
C LEU A 203 -4.17 -14.14 -6.28
N LEU A 204 -4.73 -14.13 -5.07
CA LEU A 204 -4.77 -12.98 -4.19
C LEU A 204 -4.41 -13.39 -2.77
N THR A 205 -3.94 -12.42 -1.99
CA THR A 205 -4.03 -12.46 -0.53
C THR A 205 -5.12 -11.50 -0.05
N PHE A 206 -5.71 -11.80 1.10
CA PHE A 206 -6.53 -10.88 1.87
C PHE A 206 -6.30 -11.10 3.35
N CYS A 207 -6.83 -10.21 4.18
CA CYS A 207 -6.71 -10.34 5.63
C CYS A 207 -8.04 -10.20 6.37
N HIS A 208 -8.05 -10.77 7.58
CA HIS A 208 -8.99 -10.38 8.62
C HIS A 208 -8.45 -9.13 9.32
N GLU A 209 -9.14 -8.01 9.18
CA GLU A 209 -8.78 -6.75 9.84
C GLU A 209 -9.24 -6.74 11.30
N GLY A 210 -8.46 -6.06 12.14
CA GLY A 210 -8.77 -5.87 13.56
C GLY A 210 -7.52 -5.72 14.42
N PRO A 211 -7.69 -5.54 15.74
CA PRO A 211 -6.56 -5.49 16.67
C PRO A 211 -5.71 -6.76 16.55
N TRP A 212 -4.39 -6.59 16.40
CA TRP A 212 -3.48 -7.68 16.06
C TRP A 212 -3.51 -8.84 17.08
N ASP A 213 -3.75 -8.52 18.35
CA ASP A 213 -3.89 -9.47 19.46
C ASP A 213 -5.23 -10.23 19.46
N CYS A 214 -6.21 -9.75 18.70
CA CYS A 214 -7.58 -10.25 18.66
C CYS A 214 -7.90 -11.04 17.38
N VAL A 215 -7.20 -10.75 16.27
CA VAL A 215 -7.37 -11.46 15.00
C VAL A 215 -6.83 -12.89 15.13
N ASP A 216 -7.61 -13.86 14.68
CA ASP A 216 -7.30 -15.28 14.77
C ASP A 216 -6.22 -15.69 13.76
N HIS A 217 -6.30 -15.17 12.54
CA HIS A 217 -5.33 -15.39 11.48
C HIS A 217 -5.42 -14.29 10.42
N ARG A 218 -4.28 -13.78 9.96
CA ARG A 218 -4.23 -12.58 9.10
C ARG A 218 -3.92 -12.85 7.64
N ILE A 219 -3.05 -13.79 7.27
CA ILE A 219 -2.61 -13.96 5.88
C ILE A 219 -3.40 -15.08 5.21
N TRP A 220 -4.43 -14.71 4.46
CA TRP A 220 -5.25 -15.68 3.71
C TRP A 220 -4.93 -15.65 2.23
N GLY A 221 -4.83 -16.82 1.61
CA GLY A 221 -4.81 -16.98 0.16
C GLY A 221 -6.22 -17.13 -0.40
N LEU A 222 -6.44 -16.61 -1.61
CA LEU A 222 -7.64 -16.78 -2.41
C LEU A 222 -7.26 -17.09 -3.86
N ASP A 223 -7.85 -18.15 -4.39
CA ASP A 223 -7.89 -18.46 -5.82
C ASP A 223 -9.25 -18.00 -6.36
N ALA A 224 -9.26 -16.95 -7.19
CA ALA A 224 -10.47 -16.32 -7.70
C ALA A 224 -11.21 -17.12 -8.77
N ASP A 225 -10.56 -18.13 -9.38
CA ASP A 225 -11.18 -18.98 -10.38
C ASP A 225 -12.01 -20.08 -9.71
N SER A 226 -11.48 -20.67 -8.64
CA SER A 226 -12.14 -21.74 -7.88
C SER A 226 -12.93 -21.27 -6.65
N GLY A 227 -12.66 -20.06 -6.15
CA GLY A 227 -13.17 -19.57 -4.87
C GLY A 227 -12.52 -20.21 -3.64
N ARG A 228 -11.45 -21.00 -3.83
CA ARG A 228 -10.75 -21.68 -2.74
C ARG A 228 -10.01 -20.64 -1.89
N THR A 229 -10.19 -20.72 -0.57
CA THR A 229 -9.39 -19.99 0.42
C THR A 229 -8.56 -20.93 1.28
N TRP A 230 -7.40 -20.47 1.76
CA TRP A 230 -6.54 -21.21 2.68
C TRP A 230 -5.72 -20.26 3.55
N LYS A 231 -5.19 -20.79 4.65
CA LYS A 231 -4.28 -20.07 5.55
C LYS A 231 -2.87 -20.11 5.00
N ILE A 232 -2.17 -18.98 5.00
CA ILE A 232 -0.75 -18.88 4.65
C ILE A 232 -0.02 -18.46 5.92
N ARG A 233 1.03 -19.20 6.31
CA ARG A 233 1.72 -19.03 7.60
C ARG A 233 0.71 -19.09 8.77
N PRO A 234 0.09 -20.25 9.08
CA PRO A 234 -0.77 -20.39 10.25
C PRO A 234 -0.11 -19.88 11.55
N THR A 235 -0.88 -19.19 12.37
CA THR A 235 -0.44 -18.58 13.64
C THR A 235 -0.92 -19.40 14.84
N VAL A 236 -0.13 -19.40 15.92
CA VAL A 236 -0.58 -19.89 17.24
C VAL A 236 -0.95 -18.72 18.14
N LYS A 237 -1.74 -19.00 19.19
CA LYS A 237 -2.17 -17.98 20.15
C LYS A 237 -0.96 -17.25 20.76
N GLY A 238 -0.97 -15.93 20.67
CA GLY A 238 0.10 -15.06 21.18
C GLY A 238 1.10 -14.62 20.10
N GLU A 239 1.11 -15.25 18.92
CA GLU A 239 1.79 -14.69 17.76
C GLU A 239 0.93 -13.61 17.11
N VAL A 240 1.58 -12.59 16.59
CA VAL A 240 0.94 -11.55 15.78
C VAL A 240 1.74 -11.37 14.51
N VAL A 241 1.10 -11.52 13.36
CA VAL A 241 1.75 -11.43 12.04
C VAL A 241 0.85 -10.64 11.10
N GLY A 242 1.44 -9.79 10.28
CA GLY A 242 0.71 -8.95 9.34
C GLY A 242 1.57 -8.11 8.42
N HIS A 243 0.95 -7.05 7.89
CA HIS A 243 1.49 -6.20 6.81
C HIS A 243 2.03 -7.05 5.66
N GLU A 244 1.29 -8.07 5.25
CA GLU A 244 1.64 -8.94 4.13
C GLU A 244 1.60 -8.18 2.79
N TYR A 245 2.56 -8.50 1.93
CA TYR A 245 2.64 -7.98 0.56
C TYR A 245 3.33 -8.99 -0.36
N TRP A 246 3.01 -8.95 -1.65
CA TRP A 246 3.66 -9.79 -2.64
C TRP A 246 5.05 -9.28 -2.97
N TYR A 247 6.00 -10.21 -3.08
CA TYR A 247 7.29 -9.96 -3.73
C TYR A 247 7.11 -9.83 -5.25
N ALA A 248 8.12 -9.25 -5.91
CA ALA A 248 8.08 -8.95 -7.34
C ALA A 248 7.92 -10.20 -8.23
N ASP A 249 8.31 -11.38 -7.73
CA ASP A 249 8.11 -12.66 -8.43
C ASP A 249 6.63 -13.11 -8.47
N GLY A 250 5.76 -12.49 -7.68
CA GLY A 250 4.34 -12.80 -7.58
C GLY A 250 4.04 -14.19 -7.02
N ILE A 251 4.99 -14.88 -6.41
CA ILE A 251 4.78 -16.20 -5.79
C ILE A 251 5.17 -16.22 -4.31
N HIS A 252 6.02 -15.31 -3.86
CA HIS A 252 6.34 -15.14 -2.45
C HIS A 252 5.61 -13.94 -1.84
N ILE A 253 5.30 -14.08 -0.56
CA ILE A 253 4.65 -13.08 0.27
C ILE A 253 5.61 -12.73 1.41
N GLY A 254 5.99 -11.46 1.49
CA GLY A 254 6.70 -10.90 2.63
C GLY A 254 5.75 -10.51 3.74
N TYR A 255 6.16 -10.67 4.98
CA TYR A 255 5.39 -10.28 6.18
C TYR A 255 6.33 -10.00 7.36
N HIS A 256 5.81 -9.33 8.39
CA HIS A 256 6.51 -9.20 9.67
C HIS A 256 5.55 -9.35 10.85
N GLY A 257 6.10 -9.45 12.05
CA GLY A 257 5.29 -9.65 13.25
C GLY A 257 6.12 -9.92 14.50
N HIS A 258 5.48 -10.51 15.50
CA HIS A 258 6.11 -10.96 16.74
C HIS A 258 5.71 -12.39 17.06
N THR A 259 6.69 -13.16 17.53
CA THR A 259 6.48 -14.50 18.11
C THR A 259 5.76 -14.42 19.45
N VAL A 260 5.39 -15.57 20.02
CA VAL A 260 4.81 -15.66 21.37
C VAL A 260 5.75 -15.14 22.48
N GLN A 261 7.07 -15.08 22.23
CA GLN A 261 8.05 -14.48 23.12
C GLN A 261 8.26 -12.97 22.85
N HIS A 262 7.38 -12.34 22.07
CA HIS A 262 7.47 -10.95 21.64
C HIS A 262 8.71 -10.58 20.80
N GLN A 263 9.45 -11.57 20.30
CA GLN A 263 10.57 -11.33 19.39
C GLN A 263 10.05 -10.93 18.02
N ALA A 264 10.51 -9.77 17.51
CA ALA A 264 10.18 -9.31 16.18
C ALA A 264 10.75 -10.25 15.11
N VAL A 265 9.94 -10.55 14.09
CA VAL A 265 10.28 -11.43 12.98
C VAL A 265 9.92 -10.81 11.66
N LEU A 266 10.69 -11.15 10.62
CA LEU A 266 10.39 -10.86 9.23
C LEU A 266 10.57 -12.16 8.46
N GLY A 267 9.64 -12.43 7.55
CA GLY A 267 9.66 -13.66 6.79
C GLY A 267 9.14 -13.49 5.38
N ARG A 268 9.49 -14.49 4.56
CA ARG A 268 8.87 -14.77 3.28
C ARG A 268 8.28 -16.17 3.30
N ILE A 269 7.21 -16.36 2.54
CA ILE A 269 6.59 -17.66 2.33
C ILE A 269 5.99 -17.72 0.93
N ARG A 270 6.01 -18.90 0.32
CA ARG A 270 5.33 -19.10 -0.96
C ARG A 270 3.82 -19.11 -0.74
N PHE A 271 3.05 -18.65 -1.73
CA PHE A 271 1.59 -18.52 -1.62
C PHE A 271 0.86 -19.81 -1.23
N ASP A 272 1.45 -20.98 -1.47
CA ASP A 272 0.87 -22.29 -1.14
C ASP A 272 1.28 -22.82 0.26
N ASP A 273 1.74 -21.93 1.15
CA ASP A 273 2.20 -22.24 2.50
C ASP A 273 3.46 -23.14 2.54
N THR A 274 4.27 -23.08 1.48
CA THR A 274 5.56 -23.76 1.39
C THR A 274 6.73 -22.78 1.35
N ASP A 275 7.97 -23.29 1.40
CA ASP A 275 9.20 -22.49 1.29
C ASP A 275 9.26 -21.28 2.23
N ARG A 276 8.87 -21.50 3.50
CA ARG A 276 8.91 -20.44 4.52
C ARG A 276 10.34 -20.21 5.00
N THR A 277 10.79 -18.96 4.89
CA THR A 277 11.99 -18.45 5.55
C THR A 277 11.58 -17.34 6.52
N GLU A 278 11.92 -17.47 7.79
CA GLU A 278 11.59 -16.48 8.83
C GLU A 278 12.82 -16.26 9.70
N ALA A 279 13.14 -15.00 9.98
CA ALA A 279 14.31 -14.61 10.75
C ALA A 279 13.97 -13.51 11.76
N VAL A 280 14.83 -13.37 12.77
CA VAL A 280 14.75 -12.26 13.72
C VAL A 280 14.87 -10.96 12.95
N PHE A 281 13.97 -10.02 13.24
CA PHE A 281 13.94 -8.72 12.59
C PHE A 281 14.44 -7.65 13.56
N PRO A 282 15.71 -7.20 13.43
CA PRO A 282 16.30 -6.26 14.37
C PRO A 282 15.71 -4.86 14.23
N GLY A 283 15.41 -4.20 15.35
CA GLY A 283 14.88 -2.84 15.37
C GLY A 283 13.34 -2.79 15.33
N HIS A 284 12.81 -1.61 15.01
CA HIS A 284 11.38 -1.32 15.00
C HIS A 284 10.94 -0.78 13.63
N THR A 285 9.74 -1.13 13.20
CA THR A 285 9.15 -0.63 11.95
C THR A 285 7.63 -0.49 12.08
N GLY A 286 7.01 0.27 11.18
CA GLY A 286 5.57 0.23 10.92
C GLY A 286 5.28 -0.52 9.61
N HIS A 287 5.17 0.24 8.53
CA HIS A 287 5.05 -0.34 7.18
C HIS A 287 6.42 -0.77 6.68
N ILE A 288 6.43 -1.85 5.90
CA ILE A 288 7.62 -2.33 5.20
C ILE A 288 7.29 -2.70 3.76
N HIS A 289 8.30 -2.64 2.91
CA HIS A 289 8.24 -3.11 1.54
C HIS A 289 9.58 -3.73 1.14
N SER A 290 9.54 -4.70 0.23
CA SER A 290 10.70 -5.27 -0.44
C SER A 290 10.29 -5.85 -1.80
N ASN A 291 11.23 -5.92 -2.75
CA ASN A 291 10.99 -6.61 -4.03
C ASN A 291 11.25 -8.12 -3.91
N ASP A 292 12.13 -8.51 -3.01
CA ASP A 292 12.53 -9.87 -2.65
C ASP A 292 13.04 -9.88 -1.19
N GLU A 293 13.58 -11.01 -0.72
CA GLU A 293 14.08 -11.11 0.66
C GLU A 293 15.36 -10.30 0.93
N THR A 294 16.03 -9.78 -0.09
CA THR A 294 17.42 -9.31 0.03
C THR A 294 17.53 -7.93 0.64
N LEU A 295 16.55 -7.06 0.39
CA LEU A 295 16.56 -5.66 0.82
C LEU A 295 15.16 -5.20 1.25
N ILE A 296 15.02 -4.80 2.52
CA ILE A 296 13.75 -4.33 3.09
C ILE A 296 13.88 -2.86 3.43
N VAL A 297 12.83 -2.09 3.14
CA VAL A 297 12.68 -0.70 3.60
C VAL A 297 11.51 -0.56 4.55
N GLY A 298 11.61 0.33 5.52
CA GLY A 298 10.55 0.56 6.51
C GLY A 298 10.59 1.94 7.15
N ASP A 299 9.48 2.36 7.77
CA ASP A 299 9.23 3.72 8.26
C ASP A 299 9.27 3.88 9.79
N GLY A 300 9.90 2.93 10.49
CA GLY A 300 10.03 2.99 11.95
C GLY A 300 10.97 4.10 12.44
N GLY A 301 10.51 4.89 13.40
CA GLY A 301 11.38 5.77 14.20
C GLY A 301 11.75 7.10 13.53
N GLY A 302 10.90 7.64 12.65
CA GLY A 302 11.13 8.96 12.04
C GLY A 302 12.11 8.95 10.86
N VAL A 303 12.62 7.77 10.49
CA VAL A 303 13.60 7.55 9.43
C VAL A 303 13.17 6.41 8.52
N ILE A 304 13.59 6.47 7.25
CA ILE A 304 13.51 5.33 6.35
C ILE A 304 14.69 4.43 6.67
N ARG A 305 14.39 3.24 7.18
CA ARG A 305 15.36 2.21 7.54
C ARG A 305 15.53 1.23 6.39
N VAL A 306 16.72 0.65 6.30
CA VAL A 306 17.08 -0.40 5.35
C VAL A 306 17.62 -1.59 6.11
N TRP A 307 17.15 -2.79 5.77
CA TRP A 307 17.71 -4.06 6.22
C TRP A 307 18.19 -4.86 5.02
N LYS A 308 19.27 -5.62 5.21
CA LYS A 308 19.86 -6.48 4.18
C LYS A 308 19.96 -7.92 4.67
N TRP A 309 19.61 -8.87 3.83
CA TRP A 309 19.84 -10.29 4.06
C TRP A 309 21.28 -10.66 3.70
N ASP A 310 21.98 -11.37 4.58
CA ASP A 310 23.37 -11.82 4.34
C ASP A 310 23.48 -13.28 3.83
N GLY A 311 22.34 -13.92 3.52
CA GLY A 311 22.24 -15.35 3.21
C GLY A 311 21.81 -16.21 4.40
N ARG A 312 21.82 -15.68 5.62
CA ARG A 312 21.48 -16.40 6.85
C ARG A 312 20.57 -15.62 7.80
N GLN A 313 20.73 -14.30 7.90
CA GLN A 313 19.97 -13.44 8.80
C GLN A 313 19.85 -12.01 8.23
N TYR A 314 18.93 -11.25 8.79
CA TYR A 314 18.88 -9.81 8.54
C TYR A 314 19.93 -9.08 9.38
N LEU A 315 20.73 -8.26 8.70
CA LEU A 315 21.68 -7.37 9.36
C LEU A 315 20.94 -6.26 10.13
N PRO A 316 21.55 -5.69 11.19
CA PRO A 316 20.98 -4.52 11.88
C PRO A 316 20.63 -3.39 10.91
N PRO A 317 19.52 -2.67 11.13
CA PRO A 317 19.07 -1.64 10.20
C PRO A 317 20.08 -0.50 10.06
N ARG A 318 20.05 0.12 8.88
CA ARG A 318 20.79 1.34 8.58
C ARG A 318 19.84 2.44 8.10
N VAL A 319 20.24 3.69 8.23
CA VAL A 319 19.38 4.85 7.94
C VAL A 319 19.61 5.35 6.52
N LEU A 320 18.55 5.33 5.70
CA LEU A 320 18.56 5.89 4.35
C LEU A 320 18.40 7.41 4.36
N CYS A 321 17.37 7.90 5.04
CA CYS A 321 17.13 9.32 5.29
C CYS A 321 16.08 9.49 6.38
N ARG A 322 15.90 10.70 6.90
CA ARG A 322 14.78 11.04 7.77
C ARG A 322 13.52 11.28 6.95
N HIS A 323 12.41 10.65 7.34
CA HIS A 323 11.10 11.03 6.78
C HIS A 323 10.46 12.15 7.59
N ASP A 324 10.70 12.23 8.91
CA ASP A 324 10.21 13.32 9.80
C ASP A 324 8.69 13.59 9.70
N SER A 325 7.90 12.58 9.33
CA SER A 325 6.45 12.73 9.23
C SER A 325 5.77 12.65 10.60
N ALA A 326 4.72 13.44 10.80
CA ALA A 326 3.86 13.38 11.97
C ALA A 326 2.91 12.18 11.97
N MET A 327 2.69 11.53 10.81
CA MET A 327 1.83 10.33 10.65
C MET A 327 0.45 10.47 11.31
N LYS A 328 -0.19 11.64 11.14
CA LYS A 328 -1.49 11.95 11.76
C LYS A 328 -2.68 11.44 10.94
N ILE A 329 -2.49 11.33 9.63
CA ILE A 329 -3.47 10.85 8.66
C ILE A 329 -2.76 9.92 7.69
N GLN A 330 -3.50 8.99 7.08
CA GLN A 330 -2.90 8.00 6.17
C GLN A 330 -2.11 8.65 5.03
N GLN A 331 -2.54 9.79 4.50
CA GLN A 331 -1.87 10.50 3.41
C GLN A 331 -0.44 10.95 3.77
N THR A 332 -0.13 11.11 5.06
CA THR A 332 1.22 11.49 5.53
C THR A 332 2.02 10.33 6.08
N HIS A 333 1.44 9.12 6.18
CA HIS A 333 2.23 7.92 6.46
C HIS A 333 3.25 7.70 5.33
N PRO A 334 4.54 7.44 5.65
CA PRO A 334 5.56 7.38 4.61
C PRO A 334 5.34 6.31 3.57
N HIS A 335 4.86 5.13 3.97
CA HIS A 335 4.59 4.01 3.06
C HIS A 335 5.78 3.76 2.13
N PRO A 336 7.01 3.60 2.65
CA PRO A 336 8.21 3.59 1.83
C PRO A 336 8.15 2.44 0.84
N ARG A 337 8.46 2.74 -0.42
CA ARG A 337 8.40 1.76 -1.48
C ARG A 337 9.64 1.79 -2.34
N LEU A 338 10.26 0.63 -2.50
CA LEU A 338 11.36 0.43 -3.45
C LEU A 338 10.85 0.55 -4.87
N SER A 339 11.65 1.18 -5.73
CA SER A 339 11.46 1.12 -7.17
C SER A 339 11.54 -0.33 -7.67
N PRO A 340 10.96 -0.65 -8.84
CA PRO A 340 11.02 -2.01 -9.39
C PRO A 340 12.43 -2.58 -9.54
N ASP A 341 13.42 -1.72 -9.81
CA ASP A 341 14.84 -2.08 -9.92
C ASP A 341 15.61 -1.99 -8.59
N GLY A 342 14.95 -1.61 -7.49
CA GLY A 342 15.54 -1.45 -6.16
C GLY A 342 16.47 -0.23 -6.00
N SER A 343 16.60 0.62 -7.03
CA SER A 343 17.61 1.68 -7.05
C SER A 343 17.23 2.97 -6.31
N TYR A 344 15.96 3.14 -5.93
CA TYR A 344 15.49 4.25 -5.11
C TYR A 344 14.26 3.88 -4.27
N VAL A 345 13.95 4.71 -3.27
CA VAL A 345 12.74 4.64 -2.46
C VAL A 345 11.90 5.89 -2.70
N VAL A 346 10.59 5.71 -2.86
CA VAL A 346 9.60 6.78 -2.77
C VAL A 346 8.86 6.70 -1.44
N PHE A 347 8.54 7.85 -0.86
CA PHE A 347 7.79 7.93 0.39
C PHE A 347 7.02 9.25 0.51
N SER A 348 6.01 9.28 1.38
CA SER A 348 5.27 10.49 1.73
C SER A 348 5.76 11.11 3.04
N SER A 349 5.67 12.42 3.18
CA SER A 349 5.92 13.08 4.47
C SER A 349 5.30 14.47 4.50
N ASP A 350 4.88 14.90 5.68
CA ASP A 350 4.46 16.27 6.00
C ASP A 350 5.56 17.11 6.67
N ARG A 351 6.83 16.71 6.54
CA ARG A 351 8.00 17.41 7.12
C ARG A 351 8.13 18.89 6.72
N SER A 352 7.51 19.29 5.61
CA SER A 352 7.48 20.68 5.09
C SER A 352 6.17 21.42 5.43
N GLY A 353 5.30 20.84 6.25
CA GLY A 353 4.01 21.41 6.68
C GLY A 353 2.79 20.80 5.98
N TYR A 354 2.92 20.43 4.71
CA TYR A 354 1.91 19.66 3.95
C TYR A 354 2.48 18.32 3.53
N GLY A 355 1.61 17.34 3.30
CA GLY A 355 2.00 16.05 2.74
C GLY A 355 2.64 16.25 1.37
N ASN A 356 3.81 15.66 1.15
CA ASN A 356 4.54 15.70 -0.10
C ASN A 356 5.15 14.34 -0.43
N VAL A 357 5.44 14.13 -1.71
CA VAL A 357 6.12 12.93 -2.20
C VAL A 357 7.62 13.20 -2.29
N TYR A 358 8.42 12.30 -1.73
CA TYR A 358 9.87 12.35 -1.69
C TYR A 358 10.47 11.11 -2.34
N MET A 359 11.70 11.25 -2.82
CA MET A 359 12.49 10.20 -3.45
C MET A 359 13.94 10.26 -2.96
N VAL A 360 14.54 9.11 -2.69
CA VAL A 360 15.95 8.99 -2.29
C VAL A 360 16.58 7.76 -2.96
N ARG A 361 17.79 7.92 -3.51
CA ARG A 361 18.54 6.81 -4.11
C ARG A 361 18.96 5.82 -3.04
N VAL A 362 18.90 4.53 -3.34
CA VAL A 362 19.42 3.47 -2.47
C VAL A 362 20.90 3.25 -2.82
N PRO A 363 21.85 3.59 -1.94
CA PRO A 363 23.26 3.31 -2.15
C PRO A 363 23.61 1.89 -1.68
N GLU A 364 24.88 1.51 -1.78
CA GLU A 364 25.38 0.29 -1.15
C GLU A 364 25.06 0.28 0.34
N PHE A 365 24.51 -0.83 0.84
CA PHE A 365 24.04 -0.96 2.22
C PHE A 365 25.14 -0.58 3.24
N GLU A 366 26.37 -1.00 2.99
CA GLU A 366 27.52 -0.78 3.86
C GLU A 366 27.91 0.71 3.99
N SER A 367 27.47 1.55 3.06
CA SER A 367 27.69 3.01 3.09
C SER A 367 26.66 3.77 3.94
N LEU A 368 25.53 3.15 4.27
CA LEU A 368 24.48 3.76 5.11
C LEU A 368 24.95 3.82 6.57
N PRO A 369 24.71 4.90 7.33
CA PRO A 369 25.03 4.92 8.75
C PRO A 369 24.13 3.97 9.55
N PRO A 370 24.62 3.42 10.68
CA PRO A 370 23.81 2.61 11.59
C PRO A 370 22.68 3.43 12.20
N THR A 371 21.58 2.78 12.60
CA THR A 371 20.55 3.43 13.41
C THR A 371 21.12 3.86 14.77
N LYS A 372 20.73 5.05 15.22
CA LYS A 372 20.96 5.50 16.59
C LYS A 372 19.74 5.06 17.39
N ASP A 373 19.83 3.91 18.04
CA ASP A 373 18.75 3.41 18.90
C ASP A 373 18.58 4.27 20.16
#